data_AF-A0A1C5WTT8-F1
#
_entry.id   AF-A0A1C5WTT8-F1
#
_cell.length_a   1.000
_cell.length_b   1.000
_cell.length_c   1.000
_cell.angle_alpha   90.00
_cell.angle_beta   90.00
_cell.angle_gamma   90.00
#
_symmetry.space_group_name_H-M   'P 1'
#
loop_
_entity.id
_entity.type
_entity.pdbx_description
1 polymer ?
#
loop_
_entity_poly.entity_id
_entity_poly.type
_entity_poly.pdbx_seq_one_letter_code
_entity_poly.pdbx_strand_id
1 'polypeptide(L)'
;MEFLQFDDLSLFSKIGLDEETLMIHSKCGNYSFYINFKDEIKGVDYYDLAIATKTSNGFINKSGDAKTVKRAVMDTLSGKEVRDDIKRKIDKPKVNSKNNSNTKTKVPFYSNSSKKNRRFK
;
A
#
# COMPACT_ATOMS: atom_id res chain seq x y z
N MET A 1 27.23 -0.83 7.69
CA MET A 1 25.79 -0.65 7.95
C MET A 1 25.47 0.81 7.74
N GLU A 2 24.47 1.12 6.91
CA GLU A 2 23.99 2.48 6.66
C GLU A 2 22.71 2.66 7.48
N PHE A 3 22.76 3.50 8.51
CA PHE A 3 21.64 3.74 9.40
C PHE A 3 20.77 4.89 8.90
N LEU A 4 19.47 4.82 9.19
CA LEU A 4 18.58 5.94 8.95
C LEU A 4 18.93 7.11 9.89
N GLN A 5 19.56 8.15 9.34
CA GLN A 5 19.97 9.33 10.08
C GLN A 5 19.61 10.62 9.33
N PHE A 6 19.08 11.60 10.06
CA PHE A 6 18.80 12.94 9.56
C PHE A 6 19.81 13.94 10.14
N ASP A 7 20.53 14.64 9.26
CA ASP A 7 21.63 15.54 9.67
C ASP A 7 21.10 16.92 10.09
N ASP A 8 20.08 17.41 9.39
CA ASP A 8 19.43 18.68 9.68
C ASP A 8 18.11 18.46 10.42
N LEU A 9 18.18 18.52 11.76
CA LEU A 9 17.01 18.40 12.62
C LEU A 9 16.15 19.67 12.64
N SER A 10 16.66 20.79 12.13
CA SER A 10 15.94 22.08 12.14
C SER A 10 14.72 22.11 11.22
N LEU A 11 14.64 21.13 10.31
CA LEU A 11 13.52 20.89 9.39
C LEU A 11 12.31 20.27 10.09
N PHE A 12 12.48 19.76 11.30
CA PHE A 12 11.46 19.05 12.05
C PHE A 12 11.01 19.85 13.28
N SER A 13 9.70 19.87 13.54
CA SER A 13 9.14 20.49 14.74
C SER A 13 9.14 19.54 15.94
N LYS A 14 8.93 18.25 15.68
CA LYS A 14 8.84 17.22 16.71
C LYS A 14 9.38 15.91 16.16
N ILE A 15 10.17 15.23 16.99
CA ILE A 15 10.68 13.88 16.74
C ILE A 15 10.31 13.07 17.98
N GLY A 16 9.74 11.90 17.76
CA GLY A 16 9.32 10.98 18.81
C GLY A 16 9.48 9.55 18.37
N LEU A 17 9.50 8.64 19.35
CA LEU A 17 9.59 7.21 19.11
C LEU A 17 8.42 6.57 19.85
N ASP A 18 7.63 5.79 19.12
CA ASP A 18 6.49 5.05 19.65
C ASP A 18 6.68 3.57 19.34
N GLU A 19 7.04 2.80 20.36
CA GLU A 19 7.47 1.40 20.27
C GLU A 19 8.62 1.23 19.25
N GLU A 20 8.29 0.87 18.01
CA GLU A 20 9.24 0.64 16.90
C GLU A 20 9.07 1.66 15.75
N THR A 21 8.22 2.67 15.96
CA THR A 21 7.87 3.69 14.98
C THR A 21 8.56 5.01 15.30
N LEU A 22 9.43 5.46 14.41
CA LEU A 22 9.98 6.81 14.44
C LEU A 22 8.94 7.78 13.83
N MET A 23 8.45 8.70 14.66
CA MET A 23 7.50 9.75 14.26
C MET A 23 8.21 11.08 14.12
N ILE A 24 8.06 11.70 12.96
CA ILE A 24 8.68 13.00 12.66
C ILE A 24 7.63 13.95 12.12
N HIS A 25 7.51 15.13 12.71
CA HIS A 25 6.63 16.19 12.22
C HIS A 25 7.44 17.28 11.56
N SER A 26 7.02 17.67 10.36
CA SER A 26 7.62 18.80 9.64
C SER A 26 7.45 20.11 10.42
N LYS A 27 8.42 21.01 10.27
CA LYS A 27 8.35 22.36 10.86
C LYS A 27 7.23 23.21 10.27
N CYS A 28 6.89 22.99 8.99
CA CYS A 28 5.77 23.68 8.33
C CYS A 28 4.39 23.17 8.77
N GLY A 29 4.32 22.07 9.54
CA GLY A 29 3.06 21.50 10.03
C GLY A 29 2.19 20.85 8.95
N ASN A 30 2.71 20.70 7.73
CA ASN A 30 1.97 20.12 6.59
C ASN A 30 2.17 18.61 6.44
N TYR A 31 3.27 18.08 6.98
CA TYR A 31 3.68 16.69 6.85
C TYR A 31 3.98 16.05 8.20
N SER A 32 3.56 14.79 8.34
CA SER A 32 3.99 13.88 9.41
C SER A 32 4.52 12.60 8.77
N PHE A 33 5.67 12.14 9.22
CA PHE A 33 6.36 10.96 8.72
C PHE A 33 6.36 9.90 9.83
N TYR A 34 5.98 8.68 9.47
CA TYR A 34 5.98 7.51 10.35
C TYR A 34 6.89 6.47 9.71
N ILE A 35 7.98 6.12 10.39
CA ILE A 35 9.02 5.27 9.84
C ILE A 35 9.22 4.06 10.75
N ASN A 36 9.00 2.87 10.21
CA ASN A 36 9.15 1.62 10.95
C ASN A 36 10.29 0.81 10.35
N PHE A 37 11.11 0.23 11.21
CA PHE A 37 12.00 -0.84 10.79
C PHE A 37 11.16 -2.04 10.36
N LYS A 38 11.52 -2.66 9.23
CA LYS A 38 10.79 -3.77 8.64
C LYS A 38 11.56 -5.07 8.75
N ASP A 39 12.76 -5.10 8.18
CA ASP A 39 13.59 -6.30 8.09
C ASP A 39 15.04 -5.94 7.75
N GLU A 40 15.96 -6.86 8.01
CA GLU A 40 17.36 -6.76 7.60
C GLU A 40 17.66 -7.80 6.52
N ILE A 41 17.97 -7.34 5.30
CA ILE A 41 18.26 -8.22 4.18
C ILE A 41 19.73 -8.08 3.80
N LYS A 42 20.52 -9.13 4.04
CA LYS A 42 21.96 -9.19 3.72
C LYS A 42 22.78 -8.07 4.36
N GLY A 43 22.50 -7.70 5.61
CA GLY A 43 23.23 -6.63 6.30
C GLY A 43 22.76 -5.22 5.96
N VAL A 44 21.58 -5.09 5.31
CA VAL A 44 20.97 -3.82 4.94
C VAL A 44 19.59 -3.71 5.59
N ASP A 45 19.41 -2.67 6.39
CA ASP A 45 18.15 -2.36 7.05
C ASP A 45 17.13 -1.80 6.06
N TYR A 46 15.94 -2.37 6.05
CA TYR A 46 14.79 -1.90 5.29
C TYR A 46 13.75 -1.28 6.22
N TYR A 47 13.16 -0.18 5.77
CA TYR A 47 12.14 0.55 6.49
C TYR A 47 10.89 0.74 5.64
N ASP A 48 9.76 0.80 6.31
CA ASP A 48 8.50 1.29 5.75
C ASP A 48 8.30 2.73 6.23
N LEU A 49 7.95 3.63 5.31
CA LEU A 49 7.66 5.04 5.54
C LEU A 49 6.23 5.34 5.12
N ALA A 50 5.42 5.83 6.05
CA ALA A 50 4.12 6.41 5.78
C ALA A 50 4.17 7.93 5.96
N ILE A 51 3.73 8.67 4.94
CA ILE A 51 3.69 10.13 4.94
C ILE A 51 2.22 10.56 5.01
N ALA A 52 1.85 11.23 6.09
CA ALA A 52 0.57 11.92 6.20
C ALA A 52 0.74 13.38 5.81
N THR A 53 -0.16 13.88 4.97
CA THR A 53 -0.26 15.32 4.69
C THR A 53 -1.50 15.89 5.37
N LYS A 54 -1.44 17.15 5.79
CA LYS A 54 -2.56 17.84 6.45
C LYS A 54 -3.86 17.83 5.61
N THR A 55 -3.74 17.74 4.29
CA THR A 55 -4.85 17.82 3.33
C THR A 55 -5.22 16.47 2.71
N SER A 56 -4.47 15.40 2.93
CA SER A 56 -4.75 14.09 2.32
C SER A 56 -5.64 13.24 3.21
N ASN A 57 -6.65 12.60 2.61
CA ASN A 57 -7.48 11.58 3.26
C ASN A 57 -6.75 10.22 3.39
N GLY A 58 -5.41 10.20 3.38
CA GLY A 58 -4.63 8.96 3.40
C GLY A 58 -3.13 9.19 3.48
N PHE A 59 -2.39 8.08 3.52
CA PHE A 59 -0.93 8.03 3.60
C PHE A 59 -0.31 7.78 2.23
N ILE A 60 0.82 8.43 1.96
CA ILE A 60 1.71 8.06 0.87
C ILE A 60 2.72 7.07 1.46
N ASN A 61 2.73 5.84 0.95
CA ASN A 61 3.60 4.80 1.48
C ASN A 61 4.83 4.62 0.59
N LYS A 62 5.96 4.41 1.26
CA LYS A 62 7.28 4.18 0.69
C LYS A 62 7.95 3.06 1.45
N SER A 63 8.79 2.29 0.78
CA SER A 63 9.63 1.30 1.45
C SER A 63 11.00 1.25 0.78
N GLY A 64 12.01 0.93 1.56
CA GLY A 64 13.37 0.84 1.03
C GLY A 64 14.44 0.91 2.11
N ASP A 65 15.67 1.00 1.66
CA ASP A 65 16.83 1.23 2.50
C ASP A 65 16.77 2.62 3.18
N ALA A 66 17.65 2.82 4.18
CA ALA A 66 17.81 4.08 4.89
C ALA A 66 17.92 5.29 3.95
N LYS A 67 18.67 5.14 2.85
CA LYS A 67 18.91 6.20 1.87
C LYS A 67 17.65 6.57 1.09
N THR A 68 16.87 5.58 0.65
CA THR A 68 15.61 5.79 -0.06
C THR A 68 14.60 6.50 0.84
N VAL A 69 14.49 6.05 2.08
CA VAL A 69 13.56 6.63 3.08
C VAL A 69 13.96 8.06 3.42
N LYS A 70 15.25 8.30 3.72
CA LYS A 70 15.79 9.65 3.99
C LYS A 70 15.53 10.59 2.83
N ARG A 71 15.80 10.14 1.61
CA ARG A 71 15.56 10.93 0.40
C ARG A 71 14.07 11.23 0.22
N ALA A 72 13.18 10.27 0.43
CA ALA A 72 11.75 10.49 0.32
C ALA A 72 11.25 11.55 1.31
N VAL A 73 11.71 11.52 2.56
CA VAL A 73 11.39 12.55 3.57
C VAL A 73 11.88 13.93 3.12
N MET A 74 13.14 14.04 2.70
CA MET A 74 13.72 15.31 2.26
C MET A 74 13.08 15.85 0.98
N ASP A 75 12.78 14.99 0.02
CA ASP A 75 12.07 15.36 -1.21
C ASP A 75 10.66 15.90 -0.87
N THR A 76 9.96 15.26 0.08
CA THR A 76 8.65 15.72 0.57
C THR A 76 8.76 17.11 1.21
N LEU A 77 9.75 17.32 2.09
CA LEU A 77 9.97 18.62 2.74
C LEU A 77 10.31 19.73 1.75
N SER A 78 10.99 19.39 0.65
CA SER A 78 11.30 20.33 -0.44
C SER A 78 10.11 20.64 -1.36
N GLY A 79 8.94 20.02 -1.12
CA GLY A 79 7.73 20.22 -1.91
C GLY A 79 7.68 19.43 -3.22
N LYS A 80 8.56 18.44 -3.41
CA LYS A 80 8.48 17.55 -4.59
C LYS A 80 7.31 16.60 -4.44
N GLU A 81 6.64 16.28 -5.55
CA GLU A 81 5.61 15.25 -5.56
C GLU A 81 6.19 13.89 -5.22
N VAL A 82 5.78 13.33 -4.08
CA VAL A 82 6.11 11.96 -3.69
C VAL A 82 4.98 11.04 -4.11
N ARG A 83 5.28 10.09 -4.99
CA ARG A 83 4.31 9.09 -5.48
C ARG A 83 4.31 7.88 -4.58
N ASP A 84 3.12 7.37 -4.29
CA ASP A 84 2.91 6.14 -3.51
C ASP A 84 3.47 4.92 -4.25
N ASP A 85 4.29 4.11 -3.58
CA ASP A 85 4.84 2.88 -4.17
C ASP A 85 3.78 1.78 -4.30
N ILE A 86 2.74 1.79 -3.45
CA ILE A 86 1.65 0.81 -3.46
C ILE A 86 0.77 0.96 -4.71
N LYS A 87 0.77 2.14 -5.35
CA LYS A 87 0.01 2.38 -6.59
C LYS A 87 0.65 1.77 -7.84
N ARG A 88 1.75 0.99 -7.73
CA ARG A 88 2.16 0.09 -8.81
C ARG A 88 1.15 -1.05 -8.93
N LYS A 89 0.07 -0.73 -9.66
CA LYS A 89 -0.94 -1.59 -10.28
C LYS A 89 -0.90 -3.04 -9.77
N ILE A 90 -1.95 -3.41 -9.04
CA ILE A 90 -2.55 -4.72 -9.24
C ILE A 90 -2.87 -4.78 -10.74
N ASP A 91 -1.97 -5.34 -11.54
CA ASP A 91 -2.31 -5.79 -12.89
C ASP A 91 -3.40 -6.81 -12.65
N LYS A 92 -4.66 -6.38 -12.86
CA LYS A 92 -5.79 -7.30 -12.93
C LYS A 92 -5.33 -8.40 -13.88
N PRO A 93 -5.28 -9.68 -13.46
CA PRO A 93 -4.82 -10.73 -14.34
C PRO A 93 -5.64 -10.62 -15.62
N LYS A 94 -4.95 -10.42 -16.73
CA LYS A 94 -5.56 -10.34 -18.05
C LYS A 94 -6.12 -11.73 -18.31
N VAL A 95 -7.39 -11.95 -17.94
CA VAL A 95 -8.09 -13.18 -18.28
C VAL A 95 -8.18 -13.19 -19.80
N ASN A 96 -7.25 -13.87 -20.46
CA ASN A 96 -7.39 -14.28 -21.84
C ASN A 96 -8.53 -15.30 -21.86
N SER A 97 -9.77 -14.79 -21.92
CA SER A 97 -10.91 -15.61 -22.28
C SER A 97 -10.72 -15.99 -23.75
N LYS A 98 -10.02 -17.09 -23.98
CA LYS A 98 -10.11 -17.82 -25.25
C LYS A 98 -11.56 -18.27 -25.36
N ASN A 99 -12.37 -17.46 -26.04
CA ASN A 99 -13.71 -17.80 -26.48
C ASN A 99 -13.61 -19.03 -27.40
N ASN A 100 -13.64 -20.22 -26.81
CA ASN A 100 -14.05 -21.42 -27.53
C ASN A 100 -15.57 -21.42 -27.51
N SER A 101 -16.16 -20.85 -28.55
CA SER A 101 -17.60 -20.88 -28.80
C SER A 101 -18.03 -22.32 -29.10
N ASN A 102 -18.33 -23.08 -28.05
CA ASN A 102 -19.15 -24.28 -28.18
C ASN A 102 -20.56 -23.95 -27.68
N THR A 103 -21.44 -23.71 -28.63
CA THR A 103 -22.88 -23.49 -28.45
C THR A 103 -23.52 -24.72 -27.85
N LYS A 104 -23.84 -24.70 -26.55
CA LYS A 104 -24.92 -25.52 -25.98
C LYS A 104 -25.77 -24.68 -25.03
N THR A 105 -27.00 -24.49 -25.47
CA THR A 105 -28.20 -23.94 -24.83
C THR A 105 -28.19 -23.94 -23.30
N LYS A 106 -28.31 -22.74 -22.71
CA LYS A 106 -28.53 -22.51 -21.27
C LYS A 106 -29.91 -23.08 -20.88
N VAL A 107 -29.91 -24.16 -20.11
CA VAL A 107 -31.09 -24.59 -19.35
C VAL A 107 -30.97 -23.98 -17.95
N PRO A 108 -31.92 -23.16 -17.48
CA PRO A 108 -31.85 -22.60 -16.14
C PRO A 108 -31.98 -23.68 -15.06
N PHE A 109 -31.17 -23.54 -14.00
CA PHE A 109 -30.93 -24.51 -12.91
C PHE A 109 -32.17 -25.02 -12.16
N TYR A 110 -33.34 -24.39 -12.32
CA TYR A 110 -34.57 -24.73 -11.59
C TYR A 110 -35.64 -25.45 -12.43
N SER A 111 -35.34 -25.94 -13.63
CA SER A 111 -36.36 -26.53 -14.52
C SER A 111 -36.87 -27.93 -14.13
N ASN A 112 -36.52 -28.47 -12.96
CA ASN A 112 -37.06 -29.75 -12.48
C ASN A 112 -37.81 -29.60 -11.15
N SER A 113 -38.91 -28.84 -11.18
CA SER A 113 -39.91 -28.87 -10.11
C SER A 113 -41.33 -28.87 -10.68
N SER A 114 -41.74 -29.96 -11.32
CA SER A 114 -43.13 -30.44 -11.29
C SER A 114 -43.30 -31.76 -12.04
N LYS A 115 -43.63 -32.82 -11.29
CA LYS A 115 -44.68 -33.83 -11.57
C LYS A 115 -44.48 -35.04 -10.67
N LYS A 116 -44.77 -34.88 -9.38
CA LYS A 116 -45.10 -35.99 -8.50
C LYS A 116 -46.57 -36.35 -8.77
N ASN A 117 -46.82 -37.10 -9.84
CA ASN A 117 -48.15 -37.67 -10.07
C ASN A 117 -48.40 -38.73 -9.00
N ARG A 118 -49.32 -38.42 -8.10
CA ARG A 118 -49.96 -39.34 -7.16
C ARG A 118 -50.45 -40.57 -7.93
N ARG A 119 -49.94 -41.76 -7.63
CA ARG A 119 -50.65 -43.01 -7.89
C ARG A 119 -51.29 -43.45 -6.57
N PHE A 120 -52.60 -43.31 -6.50
CA PHE A 120 -53.46 -44.03 -5.59
C PHE A 120 -54.02 -45.24 -6.34
N LYS A 121 -53.60 -46.43 -5.94
CA LYS A 121 -54.36 -47.68 -5.75
C LYS A 121 -53.38 -48.84 -5.70
#